data_AF-C3XAX1-F1
#
_entry.id   AF-C3XAX1-F1
#
_cell.length_a   1.000
_cell.length_b   1.000
_cell.length_c   1.000
_cell.angle_alpha   90.00
_cell.angle_beta   90.00
_cell.angle_gamma   90.00
#
_symmetry.space_group_name_H-M   'P 1'
#
loop_
_entity.id
_entity.type
_entity.pdbx_description
1 polymer ?
#
loop_
_entity_poly.entity_id
_entity_poly.type
_entity_poly.pdbx_seq_one_letter_code
_entity_poly.pdbx_strand_id
1 'polypeptide(L)' 'MQSSYFGYRLDIPIFAYTQKGSAMAKIIVPLNQKQIDNAKPKEKSYSLFDGGGLYMEVSPKGSKLWRMKFRQNGKA' A
#
# COMPACT_ATOMS: atom_id res chain seq x y z
N MET A 1 -9.33 -28.67 -49.10
CA MET A 1 -9.82 -27.31 -48.81
C MET A 1 -9.66 -27.08 -47.32
N GLN A 2 -8.84 -26.07 -46.96
CA GLN A 2 -8.83 -25.23 -45.75
C GLN A 2 -9.34 -25.85 -44.43
N SER A 3 -8.58 -25.88 -43.34
CA SER A 3 -8.25 -24.64 -42.61
C SER A 3 -7.14 -24.85 -41.58
N SER A 4 -6.23 -23.89 -41.57
CA SER A 4 -5.12 -23.71 -40.64
C SER A 4 -5.63 -23.37 -39.23
N TYR A 5 -5.11 -24.04 -38.20
CA TYR A 5 -5.21 -23.56 -36.82
C TYR A 5 -3.84 -23.09 -36.34
N PHE A 6 -3.77 -21.78 -36.19
CA PHE A 6 -2.64 -20.97 -35.82
C PHE A 6 -2.48 -21.00 -34.28
N GLY A 7 -1.28 -21.35 -33.81
CA GLY A 7 -0.58 -20.78 -32.65
C GLY A 7 -1.24 -20.72 -31.26
N TYR A 8 -0.66 -21.47 -30.32
CA TYR A 8 -0.23 -20.95 -29.01
C TYR A 8 0.94 -21.77 -28.46
N ARG A 9 2.12 -21.16 -28.41
CA ARG A 9 3.35 -21.71 -27.80
C ARG A 9 3.28 -21.51 -26.28
N LEU A 10 3.48 -22.59 -25.54
CA LEU A 10 3.41 -22.67 -24.07
C LEU A 10 4.73 -22.20 -23.43
N ASP A 11 5.02 -20.90 -23.47
CA ASP A 11 6.25 -20.38 -22.84
C ASP A 11 6.00 -19.04 -22.10
N ILE A 12 4.94 -18.99 -21.29
CA ILE A 12 4.75 -17.86 -20.36
C ILE A 12 5.88 -17.91 -19.31
N PRO A 13 6.79 -16.91 -19.23
CA PRO A 13 7.82 -16.91 -18.20
C PRO A 13 7.19 -16.69 -16.83
N ILE A 14 7.53 -17.57 -15.88
CA ILE A 14 7.12 -17.50 -14.46
C ILE A 14 7.47 -16.18 -13.75
N PHE A 15 8.26 -15.31 -14.38
CA PHE A 15 8.66 -14.00 -13.86
C PHE A 15 7.61 -12.89 -14.04
N ALA A 16 6.49 -13.15 -14.74
CA ALA A 16 5.47 -12.14 -15.04
C ALA A 16 4.32 -12.06 -14.02
N TYR A 17 4.44 -12.68 -12.83
CA TYR A 17 3.58 -12.30 -11.71
C TYR A 17 4.06 -10.96 -11.15
N THR A 18 3.78 -9.88 -11.88
CA THR A 18 3.70 -8.57 -11.25
C THR A 18 2.54 -8.64 -10.25
N GLN A 19 2.85 -8.49 -8.97
CA GLN A 19 1.84 -8.42 -7.91
C GLN A 19 1.07 -7.11 -8.06
N LYS A 20 0.12 -7.07 -9.01
CA LYS A 20 -0.97 -6.11 -8.97
C LYS A 20 -1.85 -6.54 -7.80
N GLY A 21 -1.49 -6.02 -6.63
CA GLY A 21 -1.93 -6.44 -5.29
C GLY A 21 -3.35 -6.95 -5.24
N SER A 22 -3.46 -8.24 -4.95
CA SER A 22 -4.69 -8.91 -4.57
C SER A 22 -5.35 -8.15 -3.42
N ALA A 23 -6.62 -7.80 -3.59
CA ALA A 23 -7.45 -7.10 -2.62
C ALA A 23 -7.75 -8.00 -1.41
N MET A 24 -6.79 -8.12 -0.51
CA MET A 24 -7.01 -8.56 0.86
C MET A 24 -7.19 -7.31 1.73
N ALA A 25 -8.18 -7.32 2.64
CA ALA A 25 -8.35 -6.23 3.59
C ALA A 25 -7.02 -6.03 4.35
N LYS A 26 -6.43 -4.83 4.21
CA LYS A 26 -5.17 -4.52 4.86
C LYS A 26 -5.39 -4.51 6.38
N ILE A 27 -4.86 -5.51 7.06
CA ILE A 27 -4.84 -5.55 8.52
C ILE A 27 -3.94 -4.43 9.00
N ILE A 28 -4.49 -3.50 9.78
CA ILE A 28 -3.73 -2.43 10.42
C ILE A 28 -3.20 -2.97 11.73
N VAL A 29 -1.88 -3.07 11.86
CA VAL A 29 -1.21 -3.41 13.11
C VAL A 29 -0.93 -2.11 13.86
N PRO A 30 -1.28 -2.00 15.15
CA PRO A 30 -0.93 -0.84 15.97
C PRO A 30 0.57 -0.55 15.92
N LEU A 31 0.92 0.73 15.89
CA LEU A 31 2.29 1.19 15.89
C LEU A 31 2.91 0.98 17.26
N ASN A 32 4.14 0.50 17.24
CA ASN A 32 4.98 0.45 18.43
C ASN A 32 5.96 1.63 18.47
N GLN A 33 6.50 1.92 19.65
CA GLN A 33 7.45 3.02 19.86
C GLN A 33 8.66 2.94 18.91
N LYS A 34 9.23 1.74 18.71
CA LYS A 34 10.39 1.55 17.83
C LYS A 34 10.08 1.89 16.37
N GLN A 35 8.87 1.60 15.89
CA GLN A 35 8.43 1.93 14.53
C GLN A 35 8.30 3.45 14.37
N ILE A 36 7.79 4.13 15.39
CA ILE A 36 7.68 5.59 15.42
C ILE A 36 9.07 6.22 15.39
N ASP A 37 9.99 5.74 16.22
CA ASP A 37 11.35 6.27 16.33
C ASP A 37 12.13 6.05 15.04
N ASN A 38 12.07 4.84 14.49
CA ASN A 38 12.77 4.45 13.26
C ASN A 38 12.12 5.01 11.98
N ALA A 39 10.98 5.69 12.06
CA ALA A 39 10.34 6.30 10.90
C ALA A 39 11.21 7.45 10.35
N LYS A 40 11.91 7.17 9.24
CA LYS A 40 12.78 8.15 8.57
C LYS A 40 12.02 8.92 7.49
N PRO A 41 12.35 10.19 7.26
CA PRO A 41 11.84 10.95 6.13
C PRO A 41 12.16 10.27 4.81
N LYS A 42 11.26 10.39 3.84
CA LYS A 42 11.43 9.92 2.47
C LYS A 42 11.23 11.08 1.51
N GLU A 43 11.53 10.88 0.22
CA GLU A 43 11.33 11.90 -0.82
C GLU A 43 9.88 12.42 -0.89
N LYS A 44 8.90 11.57 -0.54
CA LYS A 44 7.48 11.91 -0.46
C LYS A 44 6.95 11.63 0.94
N SER A 45 5.94 12.41 1.35
CA SER A 45 5.22 12.14 2.59
C SER A 45 4.56 10.76 2.54
N TYR A 46 4.55 10.08 3.68
CA TYR A 46 3.91 8.78 3.80
C TYR A 46 3.20 8.64 5.15
N SER A 47 2.24 7.72 5.19
CA SER A 47 1.38 7.47 6.35
C SER A 47 1.70 6.12 7.00
N LEU A 48 1.87 6.12 8.32
CA LEU A 48 1.96 4.94 9.16
C LEU A 48 0.66 4.84 9.96
N PHE A 49 -0.16 3.84 9.67
CA PHE A 49 -1.47 3.69 10.30
C PHE A 49 -1.36 2.95 11.63
N ASP A 50 -2.07 3.46 12.64
CA ASP A 50 -2.13 2.89 13.99
C ASP A 50 -3.47 2.18 14.27
N GLY A 51 -4.50 2.48 13.47
CA GLY A 51 -5.84 1.88 13.61
C GLY A 51 -6.88 2.95 13.92
N GLY A 52 -8.17 2.60 13.78
CA GLY A 52 -9.28 3.52 14.10
C GLY A 52 -9.31 4.83 13.31
N GLY A 53 -8.56 4.94 12.20
CA GLY A 53 -8.38 6.18 11.44
C GLY A 53 -7.19 7.04 11.89
N LEU A 54 -6.49 6.67 12.97
CA LEU A 54 -5.26 7.33 13.43
C LEU A 54 -4.08 6.89 12.56
N TYR A 55 -3.26 7.85 12.14
CA TYR A 55 -2.01 7.61 11.45
C TYR A 55 -0.99 8.70 11.74
N MET A 56 0.29 8.33 11.65
CA MET A 56 1.40 9.27 11.67
C MET A 56 1.80 9.62 10.23
N GLU A 57 1.80 10.90 9.91
CA GLU A 57 2.33 11.44 8.66
C GLU A 57 3.79 11.84 8.86
N VAL A 58 4.67 11.27 8.05
CA VAL A 58 6.10 11.60 8.06
C VAL A 58 6.39 12.46 6.84
N SER A 59 6.78 13.72 7.07
CA SER A 59 7.11 14.65 6.00
C SER A 59 8.54 14.42 5.50
N PRO A 60 8.84 14.76 4.23
CA PRO A 60 10.21 14.77 3.71
C PRO A 60 11.16 15.67 4.51
N LYS A 61 10.62 16.66 5.24
CA LYS A 61 11.39 17.61 6.04
C LYS A 61 11.80 17.07 7.41
N GLY A 62 11.40 15.86 7.81
CA GLY A 62 11.69 15.35 9.17
C GLY A 62 10.54 15.41 10.16
N SER A 63 9.48 16.15 9.83
CA SER A 63 8.35 16.35 10.73
C SER A 63 7.53 15.07 10.83
N LYS A 64 7.17 14.67 12.05
CA LYS A 64 6.25 13.57 12.34
C LYS A 64 4.99 14.15 12.97
N LEU A 65 3.85 13.99 12.31
CA LEU A 65 2.58 14.55 12.76
C LEU A 65 1.53 13.47 12.92
N TRP A 66 0.82 13.47 14.05
CA TRP A 66 -0.35 12.62 14.22
C TRP A 66 -1.56 13.24 13.52
N ARG A 67 -2.26 12.43 12.72
CA ARG A 67 -3.43 12.81 11.94
C ARG A 67 -4.54 11.80 12.16
N MET A 68 -5.78 12.28 12.21
CA MET A 68 -6.97 11.44 12.34
C MET A 68 -7.79 11.56 11.07
N LYS A 69 -8.02 10.44 10.40
CA LYS A 69 -9.02 10.32 9.34
C LYS A 69 -10.32 9.84 9.96
N PHE A 70 -11.17 10.79 10.35
CA PHE A 70 -12.51 10.50 10.84
C PHE A 70 -13.55 10.95 9.82
N ARG A 71 -14.76 10.38 9.91
CA ARG A 71 -15.93 10.83 9.16
C ARG A 71 -16.94 11.29 10.21
N GLN A 72 -17.39 12.54 10.13
CA GLN A 72 -18.43 13.05 11.02
C GLN A 72 -19.76 13.04 10.25
N ASN A 73 -20.77 12.36 10.78
CA ASN A 73 -22.11 12.27 10.18
C ASN A 73 -22.12 11.86 8.69
N GLY A 74 -21.27 10.91 8.31
CA GLY A 74 -21.19 10.38 6.94
C GLY A 74 -20.52 11.30 5.92
N LYS A 75 -20.16 12.54 6.27
CA LYS A 75 -19.40 13.45 5.42
C LYS A 75 -17.89 13.23 5.69
N ALA A 76 -17.13 13.07 4.61
CA ALA A 76 -15.69 12.84 4.60
C ALA A 76 -14.99 13.96 3.85
#